data_AF-A0A450T2D5-F1
#
_entry.id   AF-A0A450T2D5-F1
#
_cell.length_a   1.000
_cell.length_b   1.000
_cell.length_c   1.000
_cell.angle_alpha   90.00
_cell.angle_beta   90.00
_cell.angle_gamma   90.00
#
_symmetry.space_group_name_H-M   'P 1'
#
loop_
_entity.id
_entity.type
_entity.pdbx_description
1 polymer ?
#
loop_
_entity_poly.entity_id
_entity_poly.type
_entity_poly.pdbx_seq_one_letter_code
_entity_poly.pdbx_strand_id
1 'polypeptide(L)'
;MTYEYPELDIAREDMKAQSELYRPTAFWEEGSLRIYTDLYAHGIERFRSLPSALGYFVPTYGTPSNGLPKQQTEELISWIRRVYPDSKKLQLAFEQFLTGHLSALSDYRVLLAADIPREVPYLHTFSESRVGSPSEHFEFGGRRFSRSSLNYLLGLALLKKHLDGYVPRTVLEIGGGFGTLGEVLSGAGIQGLRYIDVDIPPTGFVAEYYLGEVLGKDKVATYAHTRNQSSIPIDALPFASVLCSWQIERLRGKVDLFVNFISFQEMEPHVVE
;
A
#
# COMPACT_ATOMS: atom_id res chain seq x y z
N MET A 1 20.47 4.84 18.42
CA MET A 1 21.07 4.32 17.17
C MET A 1 20.25 4.88 16.05
N THR A 2 20.89 5.54 15.08
CA THR A 2 20.26 5.92 13.81
C THR A 2 20.44 4.76 12.84
N TYR A 3 19.39 4.40 12.12
CA TYR A 3 19.47 3.43 11.02
C TYR A 3 20.12 4.10 9.81
N GLU A 4 20.71 3.33 8.91
CA GLU A 4 21.32 3.84 7.69
C GLU A 4 20.79 3.08 6.48
N TYR A 5 20.40 3.80 5.43
CA TYR A 5 19.81 3.25 4.21
C TYR A 5 20.48 3.84 2.97
N PRO A 6 21.69 3.37 2.59
CA PRO A 6 22.44 3.94 1.48
C PRO A 6 21.68 3.96 0.14
N GLU A 7 20.84 2.95 -0.12
CA GLU A 7 20.03 2.89 -1.35
C GLU A 7 18.97 4.00 -1.39
N LEU A 8 18.31 4.29 -0.26
CA LEU A 8 17.36 5.38 -0.13
C LEU A 8 18.05 6.74 -0.30
N ASP A 9 19.24 6.92 0.27
CA ASP A 9 20.01 8.16 0.13
C ASP A 9 20.36 8.42 -1.34
N ILE A 10 20.86 7.40 -2.02
CA ILE A 10 21.22 7.48 -3.45
C ILE A 10 19.98 7.80 -4.28
N ALA A 11 18.85 7.12 -4.05
CA ALA A 11 17.61 7.38 -4.77
C ALA A 11 17.11 8.82 -4.57
N ARG A 12 17.22 9.37 -3.36
CA ARG A 12 16.85 10.76 -3.07
C ARG A 12 17.77 11.78 -3.74
N GLU A 13 19.08 11.53 -3.75
CA GLU A 13 20.02 12.42 -4.45
C GLU A 13 19.79 12.38 -5.97
N ASP A 14 19.57 11.19 -6.54
CA ASP A 14 19.28 11.06 -7.97
C ASP A 14 17.98 11.77 -8.36
N MET A 15 16.94 11.70 -7.51
CA MET A 15 15.66 12.38 -7.71
C MET A 15 15.84 13.90 -7.88
N LYS A 16 16.73 14.53 -7.11
CA LYS A 16 16.97 15.99 -7.18
C LYS A 16 17.47 16.43 -8.56
N ALA A 17 18.20 15.54 -9.25
CA ALA A 17 18.74 15.78 -10.58
C ALA A 17 17.75 15.50 -11.72
N GLN A 18 16.55 14.99 -11.43
CA GLN A 18 15.54 14.69 -12.45
C GLN A 18 14.71 15.92 -12.82
N SER A 19 13.99 15.78 -13.94
CA SER A 19 12.97 16.74 -14.37
C SER A 19 11.98 17.05 -13.24
N GLU A 20 11.50 18.29 -13.17
CA GLU A 20 10.51 18.72 -12.18
C GLU A 20 9.25 17.85 -12.21
N LEU A 21 8.89 17.34 -13.39
CA LEU A 21 7.78 16.41 -13.61
C LEU A 21 7.84 15.15 -12.74
N TYR A 22 9.03 14.68 -12.38
CA TYR A 22 9.22 13.44 -11.60
C TYR A 22 9.61 13.69 -10.15
N ARG A 23 9.69 14.95 -9.74
CA ARG A 23 9.98 15.32 -8.35
C ARG A 23 8.66 15.52 -7.61
N PRO A 24 8.62 15.19 -6.31
CA PRO A 24 7.44 15.46 -5.51
C PRO A 24 7.17 16.96 -5.48
N THR A 25 5.89 17.31 -5.51
CA THR A 25 5.41 18.67 -5.34
C THR A 25 5.27 19.00 -3.85
N ALA A 26 4.82 20.21 -3.50
CA ALA A 26 4.93 20.74 -2.14
C ALA A 26 4.39 19.80 -1.04
N PHE A 27 3.24 19.17 -1.27
CA PHE A 27 2.65 18.22 -0.33
C PHE A 27 3.53 16.98 -0.13
N TRP A 28 3.97 16.36 -1.22
CA TRP A 28 4.78 15.14 -1.19
C TRP A 28 6.26 15.40 -0.89
N GLU A 29 6.76 16.62 -1.07
CA GLU A 29 8.11 17.03 -0.68
C GLU A 29 8.22 16.99 0.85
N GLU A 30 7.24 17.59 1.53
CA GLU A 30 7.13 17.53 2.99
C GLU A 30 6.94 16.08 3.47
N GLY A 31 6.01 15.34 2.85
CA GLY A 31 5.78 13.93 3.17
C GLY A 31 7.03 13.08 3.01
N SER A 32 7.73 13.22 1.89
CA SER A 32 8.98 12.53 1.58
C SER A 32 10.05 12.80 2.63
N LEU A 33 10.20 14.04 3.11
CA LEU A 33 11.17 14.37 4.15
C LEU A 33 10.78 13.76 5.51
N ARG A 34 9.50 13.82 5.88
CA ARG A 34 9.00 13.23 7.13
C ARG A 34 9.18 11.71 7.15
N ILE A 35 8.83 11.02 6.06
CA ILE A 35 8.98 9.57 5.93
C ILE A 35 10.47 9.19 6.04
N TYR A 36 11.33 9.86 5.29
CA TYR A 36 12.78 9.64 5.37
C TYR A 36 13.31 9.79 6.80
N THR A 37 12.90 10.85 7.49
CA THR A 37 13.36 11.13 8.87
C THR A 37 12.89 10.05 9.86
N ASP A 38 11.62 9.64 9.76
CA ASP A 38 11.05 8.60 10.61
C ASP A 38 11.75 7.24 10.39
N LEU A 39 12.03 6.86 9.14
CA LEU A 39 12.73 5.61 8.83
C LEU A 39 14.12 5.56 9.49
N TYR A 40 14.88 6.65 9.40
CA TYR A 40 16.22 6.79 10.01
C TYR A 40 16.17 6.78 11.54
N ALA A 41 15.13 7.38 12.13
CA ALA A 41 14.96 7.44 13.57
C ALA A 41 14.46 6.12 14.18
N HIS A 42 13.68 5.34 13.43
CA HIS A 42 12.84 4.28 14.01
C HIS A 42 12.95 2.91 13.38
N GLY A 43 13.64 2.75 12.26
CA GLY A 43 13.73 1.48 11.56
C GLY A 43 12.56 1.31 10.57
N ILE A 44 12.82 0.61 9.47
CA ILE A 44 11.83 0.31 8.43
C ILE A 44 10.87 -0.80 8.86
N GLU A 45 11.26 -1.67 9.78
CA GLU A 45 10.56 -2.92 10.15
C GLU A 45 9.17 -2.67 10.76
N ARG A 46 8.93 -1.46 11.26
CA ARG A 46 7.66 -1.03 11.84
C ARG A 46 6.97 0.10 11.07
N PHE A 47 7.31 0.28 9.78
CA PHE A 47 6.83 1.42 8.99
C PHE A 47 5.30 1.59 9.05
N ARG A 48 4.51 0.52 9.07
CA ARG A 48 3.02 0.57 9.12
C ARG A 48 2.46 1.03 10.47
N SER A 49 3.33 1.36 11.43
CA SER A 49 2.99 2.00 12.70
C SER A 49 3.65 3.37 12.88
N LEU A 50 4.44 3.84 11.92
CA LEU A 50 5.11 5.14 12.02
C LEU A 50 4.13 6.28 11.73
N PRO A 51 4.23 7.42 12.46
CA PRO A 51 3.33 8.55 12.27
C PRO A 51 3.36 9.10 10.84
N SER A 52 4.54 9.25 10.22
CA SER A 52 4.64 9.68 8.83
C SER A 52 3.93 8.71 7.88
N ALA A 53 4.19 7.41 7.98
CA ALA A 53 3.54 6.42 7.13
C ALA A 53 2.00 6.45 7.27
N LEU A 54 1.48 6.49 8.50
CA LEU A 54 0.03 6.58 8.79
C LEU A 54 -0.60 7.90 8.33
N GLY A 55 0.20 8.96 8.18
CA GLY A 55 -0.25 10.26 7.70
C GLY A 55 -0.26 10.39 6.18
N TYR A 56 0.48 9.55 5.45
CA TYR A 56 0.66 9.70 3.99
C TYR A 56 0.23 8.46 3.19
N PHE A 57 0.76 7.26 3.46
CA PHE A 57 0.61 6.11 2.54
C PHE A 57 0.15 4.79 3.21
N VAL A 58 -0.06 4.76 4.52
CA VAL A 58 -0.61 3.61 5.26
C VAL A 58 -2.00 3.98 5.79
N PRO A 59 -3.08 3.73 5.01
CA PRO A 59 -4.43 4.10 5.43
C PRO A 59 -4.95 3.17 6.54
N THR A 60 -5.78 3.73 7.43
CA THR A 60 -6.49 2.98 8.49
C THR A 60 -7.99 3.29 8.43
N TYR A 61 -8.86 2.42 8.96
CA TYR A 61 -10.27 2.74 9.16
C TYR A 61 -10.50 3.51 10.47
N GLY A 62 -9.82 3.08 11.53
CA GLY A 62 -9.81 3.69 12.86
C GLY A 62 -8.75 4.77 12.98
N THR A 63 -7.98 4.74 14.06
CA THR A 63 -6.95 5.75 14.34
C THR A 63 -5.71 5.56 13.46
N PRO A 64 -5.14 6.64 12.88
CA PRO A 64 -5.54 8.05 13.06
C PRO A 64 -6.58 8.56 12.05
N SER A 65 -6.95 7.76 11.05
CA SER A 65 -7.81 8.19 9.94
C SER A 65 -9.26 8.56 10.35
N ASN A 66 -9.72 8.11 11.52
CA ASN A 66 -10.98 8.52 12.15
C ASN A 66 -10.94 9.94 12.74
N GLY A 67 -9.79 10.64 12.63
CA GLY A 67 -9.58 12.00 13.16
C GLY A 67 -9.28 12.05 14.66
N LEU A 68 -9.16 10.90 15.33
CA LEU A 68 -8.89 10.80 16.76
C LEU A 68 -7.52 10.15 17.02
N PRO A 69 -6.64 10.78 17.81
CA PRO A 69 -5.47 10.13 18.37
C PRO A 69 -5.81 8.87 19.16
N LYS A 70 -4.86 7.94 19.25
CA LYS A 70 -5.06 6.64 19.90
C LYS A 70 -5.51 6.79 21.35
N GLN A 71 -4.86 7.69 22.08
CA GLN A 71 -5.19 7.99 23.48
C GLN A 71 -6.64 8.48 23.63
N GLN A 72 -7.09 9.39 22.76
CA GLN A 72 -8.46 9.91 22.83
C GLN A 72 -9.49 8.83 22.51
N THR A 73 -9.18 7.95 21.56
CA THR A 73 -10.02 6.78 21.26
C THR A 73 -10.15 5.86 22.48
N GLU A 74 -9.04 5.56 23.16
CA GLU A 74 -9.02 4.72 24.37
C GLU A 74 -9.77 5.37 25.54
N GLU A 75 -9.63 6.68 25.72
CA GLU A 75 -10.34 7.47 26.73
C GLU A 75 -11.85 7.45 26.51
N LEU A 76 -12.32 7.62 25.26
CA LEU A 76 -13.74 7.57 24.91
C LEU A 76 -14.34 6.18 25.14
N ILE A 77 -13.62 5.12 24.74
CA ILE A 77 -14.05 3.73 24.98
C ILE A 77 -14.14 3.46 26.48
N SER A 78 -13.13 3.87 27.25
CA SER A 78 -13.10 3.71 28.71
C SER A 78 -14.22 4.49 29.40
N TRP A 79 -14.53 5.69 28.91
CA TRP A 79 -15.63 6.51 29.40
C TRP A 79 -16.99 5.82 29.20
N ILE A 80 -17.28 5.31 28.00
CA ILE A 80 -18.52 4.57 27.73
C ILE A 80 -18.66 3.34 28.64
N ARG A 81 -17.59 2.57 28.82
CA ARG A 81 -17.59 1.39 29.70
C ARG A 81 -17.88 1.75 31.16
N ARG A 82 -17.38 2.90 31.64
CA ARG A 82 -17.60 3.39 33.00
C ARG A 82 -19.01 3.93 33.24
N VAL A 83 -19.54 4.71 32.30
CA VAL A 83 -20.85 5.38 32.45
C VAL A 83 -22.01 4.40 32.21
N TYR A 84 -21.84 3.43 31.32
CA TYR A 84 -22.86 2.46 30.95
C TYR A 84 -22.39 1.01 31.15
N PRO A 85 -22.04 0.58 32.37
CA PRO A 85 -21.39 -0.70 32.62
C PRO A 85 -22.22 -1.93 32.20
N ASP A 86 -23.55 -1.85 32.33
CA ASP A 86 -24.45 -2.95 31.98
C ASP A 86 -24.84 -3.00 30.49
N SER A 87 -24.58 -1.92 29.75
CA SER A 87 -24.98 -1.77 28.34
C SER A 87 -23.94 -2.38 27.38
N LYS A 88 -23.69 -3.68 27.48
CA LYS A 88 -22.67 -4.39 26.67
C LYS A 88 -22.79 -4.16 25.16
N LYS A 89 -24.02 -4.11 24.64
CA LYS A 89 -24.27 -3.85 23.20
C LYS A 89 -23.82 -2.45 22.78
N LEU A 90 -24.08 -1.44 23.62
CA LEU A 90 -23.64 -0.06 23.37
C LEU A 90 -22.11 0.02 23.39
N GLN A 91 -21.47 -0.58 24.40
CA GLN A 91 -20.01 -0.59 24.53
C GLN A 91 -19.35 -1.19 23.28
N LEU A 92 -19.83 -2.36 22.84
CA LEU A 92 -19.30 -3.04 21.66
C LEU A 92 -19.53 -2.21 20.38
N ALA A 93 -20.75 -1.71 20.16
CA ALA A 93 -21.06 -0.92 18.97
C ALA A 93 -20.20 0.34 18.88
N PHE A 94 -20.00 1.02 20.01
CA PHE A 94 -19.18 2.23 20.08
C PHE A 94 -17.70 1.96 19.85
N GLU A 95 -17.16 0.90 20.46
CA GLU A 95 -15.79 0.44 20.24
C GLU A 95 -15.56 0.06 18.78
N GLN A 96 -16.46 -0.73 18.17
CA GLN A 96 -16.35 -1.13 16.78
C GLN A 96 -16.47 0.04 15.80
N PHE A 97 -17.24 1.07 16.16
CA PHE A 97 -17.32 2.31 15.39
C PHE A 97 -15.99 3.08 15.45
N LEU A 98 -15.48 3.36 16.65
CA LEU A 98 -14.26 4.15 16.82
C LEU A 98 -13.01 3.47 16.26
N THR A 99 -12.92 2.14 16.41
CA THR A 99 -11.78 1.35 15.90
C THR A 99 -11.85 1.10 14.40
N GLY A 100 -12.90 1.53 13.70
CA GLY A 100 -13.08 1.28 12.27
C GLY A 100 -13.51 -0.15 11.92
N HIS A 101 -13.72 -1.02 12.91
CA HIS A 101 -14.13 -2.41 12.70
C HIS A 101 -15.43 -2.54 11.90
N LEU A 102 -16.43 -1.67 12.14
CA LEU A 102 -17.68 -1.70 11.38
C LEU A 102 -17.45 -1.40 9.89
N SER A 103 -16.60 -0.42 9.59
CA SER A 103 -16.24 -0.05 8.21
C SER A 103 -15.46 -1.16 7.52
N ALA A 104 -14.44 -1.71 8.18
CA ALA A 104 -13.68 -2.85 7.66
C ALA A 104 -14.57 -4.09 7.40
N LEU A 105 -15.49 -4.38 8.33
CA LEU A 105 -16.44 -5.48 8.17
C LEU A 105 -17.43 -5.22 7.01
N SER A 106 -17.83 -3.97 6.80
CA SER A 106 -18.68 -3.58 5.66
C SER A 106 -17.96 -3.86 4.35
N ASP A 107 -16.73 -3.38 4.19
CA ASP A 107 -15.93 -3.58 2.99
C ASP A 107 -15.63 -5.07 2.75
N TYR A 108 -15.31 -5.82 3.81
CA TYR A 108 -15.15 -7.27 3.72
C TYR A 108 -16.43 -7.98 3.22
N ARG A 109 -17.61 -7.56 3.68
CA ARG A 109 -18.88 -8.13 3.20
C ARG A 109 -19.15 -7.79 1.74
N VAL A 110 -18.80 -6.58 1.31
CA VAL A 110 -18.89 -6.20 -0.11
C VAL A 110 -17.94 -7.05 -0.95
N LEU A 111 -16.70 -7.28 -0.50
CA LEU A 111 -15.75 -8.17 -1.16
C LEU A 111 -16.33 -9.59 -1.33
N LEU A 112 -16.91 -10.17 -0.28
CA LEU A 112 -17.54 -11.50 -0.36
C LEU A 112 -18.71 -11.55 -1.35
N ALA A 113 -19.47 -10.46 -1.47
CA ALA A 113 -20.58 -10.37 -2.41
C ALA A 113 -20.13 -10.04 -3.84
N ALA A 114 -18.98 -9.39 -4.00
CA ALA A 114 -18.50 -8.90 -5.27
C ALA A 114 -17.54 -9.86 -5.99
N ASP A 115 -16.68 -10.60 -5.28
CA ASP A 115 -15.78 -11.55 -5.93
C ASP A 115 -16.54 -12.71 -6.60
N ILE A 116 -15.93 -13.31 -7.61
CA ILE A 116 -16.37 -14.53 -8.28
C ILE A 116 -15.35 -15.63 -7.95
N PRO A 117 -15.55 -16.43 -6.88
CA PRO A 117 -14.48 -17.29 -6.34
C PRO A 117 -13.94 -18.36 -7.29
N ARG A 118 -14.69 -18.72 -8.35
CA ARG A 118 -14.32 -19.76 -9.31
C ARG A 118 -13.46 -19.26 -10.47
N GLU A 119 -13.17 -17.97 -10.51
CA GLU A 119 -12.44 -17.32 -11.59
C GLU A 119 -11.18 -16.63 -11.03
N VAL A 120 -10.11 -16.60 -11.81
CA VAL A 120 -8.90 -15.82 -11.51
C VAL A 120 -9.20 -14.33 -11.78
N PRO A 121 -8.70 -13.37 -10.96
CA PRO A 121 -7.94 -13.55 -9.72
C PRO A 121 -8.78 -14.13 -8.57
N TYR A 122 -8.20 -15.05 -7.78
CA TYR A 122 -8.83 -15.66 -6.61
C TYR A 122 -8.76 -14.73 -5.38
N LEU A 123 -9.46 -13.61 -5.41
CA LEU A 123 -9.36 -12.57 -4.37
C LEU A 123 -9.81 -13.09 -2.98
N HIS A 124 -10.80 -13.97 -2.96
CA HIS A 124 -11.29 -14.64 -1.76
C HIS A 124 -10.26 -15.53 -1.03
N THR A 125 -9.04 -15.76 -1.53
CA THR A 125 -7.99 -16.50 -0.80
C THR A 125 -7.02 -15.59 -0.05
N PHE A 126 -7.07 -14.28 -0.29
CA PHE A 126 -6.12 -13.33 0.27
C PHE A 126 -6.18 -13.28 1.81
N SER A 127 -5.00 -13.15 2.41
CA SER A 127 -4.78 -12.79 3.80
C SER A 127 -3.48 -12.01 3.91
N GLU A 128 -3.55 -10.77 4.41
CA GLU A 128 -2.42 -9.85 4.45
C GLU A 128 -1.33 -10.33 5.45
N SER A 129 -0.06 -10.05 5.11
CA SER A 129 1.10 -10.27 5.97
C SER A 129 1.12 -9.32 7.17
N ARG A 130 1.99 -9.63 8.14
CA ARG A 130 2.25 -8.76 9.29
C ARG A 130 3.50 -7.90 9.10
N VAL A 131 4.10 -7.93 7.91
CA VAL A 131 5.31 -7.17 7.58
C VAL A 131 5.03 -5.68 7.79
N GLY A 132 6.02 -4.96 8.33
CA GLY A 132 5.90 -3.54 8.62
C GLY A 132 5.16 -3.22 9.92
N SER A 133 4.74 -4.23 10.71
CA SER A 133 4.04 -4.07 12.00
C SER A 133 2.81 -3.15 11.91
N PRO A 134 1.70 -3.57 11.26
CA PRO A 134 0.50 -2.76 11.14
C PRO A 134 -0.08 -2.32 12.49
N SER A 135 -0.40 -1.03 12.61
CA SER A 135 -1.16 -0.49 13.74
C SER A 135 -2.62 -0.97 13.77
N GLU A 136 -3.18 -1.27 12.59
CA GLU A 136 -4.53 -1.75 12.37
C GLU A 136 -4.51 -2.97 11.46
N HIS A 137 -5.13 -4.07 11.91
CA HIS A 137 -5.23 -5.31 11.14
C HIS A 137 -6.45 -6.12 11.63
N PHE A 138 -7.48 -6.25 10.79
CA PHE A 138 -8.72 -6.94 11.14
C PHE A 138 -8.68 -8.41 10.72
N GLU A 139 -9.30 -9.29 11.50
CA GLU A 139 -9.44 -10.70 11.16
C GLU A 139 -10.90 -11.05 10.86
N PHE A 140 -11.15 -11.53 9.64
CA PHE A 140 -12.45 -12.00 9.19
C PHE A 140 -12.31 -13.36 8.50
N GLY A 141 -13.09 -14.36 8.94
CA GLY A 141 -13.03 -15.69 8.35
C GLY A 141 -11.64 -16.34 8.40
N GLY A 142 -10.88 -16.09 9.48
CA GLY A 142 -9.52 -16.61 9.68
C GLY A 142 -8.43 -15.95 8.81
N ARG A 143 -8.75 -14.84 8.15
CA ARG A 143 -7.85 -14.11 7.25
C ARG A 143 -7.76 -12.66 7.66
N ARG A 144 -6.64 -12.03 7.34
CA ARG A 144 -6.29 -10.71 7.84
C ARG A 144 -6.37 -9.64 6.76
N PHE A 145 -6.84 -8.46 7.16
CA PHE A 145 -7.15 -7.35 6.27
C PHE A 145 -6.84 -5.99 6.90
N SER A 146 -6.19 -5.10 6.17
CA SER A 146 -6.12 -3.67 6.44
C SER A 146 -7.02 -2.88 5.49
N ARG A 147 -7.19 -1.57 5.77
CA ARG A 147 -7.84 -0.65 4.81
C ARG A 147 -7.16 -0.65 3.45
N SER A 148 -5.83 -0.71 3.42
CA SER A 148 -5.08 -0.78 2.15
C SER A 148 -5.48 -2.03 1.36
N SER A 149 -5.42 -3.21 1.98
CA SER A 149 -5.76 -4.46 1.30
C SER A 149 -7.21 -4.53 0.85
N LEU A 150 -8.17 -4.09 1.68
CA LEU A 150 -9.59 -4.12 1.32
C LEU A 150 -9.91 -3.17 0.19
N ASN A 151 -9.27 -2.00 0.12
CA ASN A 151 -9.43 -1.08 -1.00
C ASN A 151 -9.04 -1.76 -2.33
N TYR A 152 -7.85 -2.35 -2.40
CA TYR A 152 -7.39 -3.06 -3.59
C TYR A 152 -8.28 -4.27 -3.94
N LEU A 153 -8.65 -5.08 -2.95
CA LEU A 153 -9.51 -6.25 -3.17
C LEU A 153 -10.88 -5.85 -3.72
N LEU A 154 -11.47 -4.76 -3.23
CA LEU A 154 -12.74 -4.25 -3.72
C LEU A 154 -12.63 -3.74 -5.16
N GLY A 155 -11.59 -2.95 -5.46
CA GLY A 155 -11.36 -2.44 -6.82
C GLY A 155 -11.09 -3.56 -7.82
N LEU A 156 -10.28 -4.56 -7.44
CA LEU A 156 -10.04 -5.74 -8.27
C LEU A 156 -11.30 -6.60 -8.45
N ALA A 157 -12.13 -6.76 -7.41
CA ALA A 157 -13.38 -7.51 -7.51
C ALA A 157 -14.37 -6.83 -8.47
N LEU A 158 -14.42 -5.50 -8.46
CA LEU A 158 -15.19 -4.74 -9.46
C LEU A 158 -14.60 -4.90 -10.85
N LEU A 159 -13.29 -4.66 -11.03
CA LEU A 159 -12.62 -4.75 -12.32
C LEU A 159 -12.83 -6.11 -12.97
N LYS A 160 -12.66 -7.20 -12.20
CA LYS A 160 -12.86 -8.58 -12.64
C LYS A 160 -14.21 -8.81 -13.32
N LYS A 161 -15.29 -8.15 -12.87
CA LYS A 161 -16.63 -8.26 -13.48
C LYS A 161 -16.75 -7.63 -14.87
N HIS A 162 -15.80 -6.77 -15.23
CA HIS A 162 -15.83 -5.96 -16.45
C HIS A 162 -14.74 -6.34 -17.45
N LEU A 163 -13.99 -7.41 -17.19
CA LEU A 163 -12.92 -7.88 -18.06
C LEU A 163 -13.31 -9.07 -18.95
N ASP A 164 -14.56 -9.55 -18.89
CA ASP A 164 -15.04 -10.68 -19.70
C ASP A 164 -14.12 -11.91 -19.65
N GLY A 165 -13.57 -12.21 -18.46
CA GLY A 165 -12.63 -13.31 -18.24
C GLY A 165 -11.18 -13.01 -18.63
N TYR A 166 -10.87 -11.82 -19.17
CA TYR A 166 -9.50 -11.37 -19.35
C TYR A 166 -8.82 -11.16 -17.99
N VAL A 167 -7.57 -11.63 -17.87
CA VAL A 167 -6.77 -11.51 -16.65
C VAL A 167 -5.47 -10.78 -17.00
N PRO A 168 -5.31 -9.52 -16.56
CA PRO A 168 -4.08 -8.75 -16.79
C PRO A 168 -2.88 -9.43 -16.14
N ARG A 169 -1.75 -9.50 -16.86
CA ARG A 169 -0.52 -10.15 -16.38
C ARG A 169 0.62 -9.18 -16.21
N THR A 170 0.60 -8.02 -16.85
CA THR A 170 1.49 -6.91 -16.50
C THR A 170 0.67 -5.79 -15.89
N VAL A 171 0.82 -5.60 -14.58
CA VAL A 171 0.17 -4.54 -13.81
C VAL A 171 1.20 -3.48 -13.48
N LEU A 172 0.95 -2.25 -13.91
CA LEU A 172 1.75 -1.09 -13.54
C LEU A 172 0.90 -0.18 -12.67
N GLU A 173 1.42 0.17 -11.50
CA GLU A 173 0.81 1.09 -10.56
C GLU A 173 1.69 2.34 -10.40
N ILE A 174 1.08 3.52 -10.45
CA ILE A 174 1.74 4.76 -10.06
C ILE A 174 1.25 5.16 -8.68
N GLY A 175 2.18 5.39 -7.75
CA GLY A 175 1.89 5.69 -6.36
C GLY A 175 1.32 4.48 -5.62
N GLY A 176 1.95 3.30 -5.75
CA GLY A 176 1.50 2.07 -5.08
C GLY A 176 1.76 2.04 -3.58
N GLY A 177 2.40 3.07 -3.03
CA GLY A 177 2.62 3.19 -1.60
C GLY A 177 3.65 2.17 -1.13
N PHE A 178 3.24 1.27 -0.24
CA PHE A 178 4.14 0.20 0.24
C PHE A 178 3.97 -1.12 -0.53
N GLY A 179 3.28 -1.14 -1.67
CA GLY A 179 3.17 -2.32 -2.52
C GLY A 179 2.10 -3.33 -2.10
N THR A 180 1.03 -2.91 -1.41
CA THR A 180 -0.06 -3.82 -1.02
C THR A 180 -0.69 -4.55 -2.20
N LEU A 181 -0.82 -3.88 -3.36
CA LEU A 181 -1.35 -4.51 -4.57
C LEU A 181 -0.46 -5.67 -5.03
N GLY A 182 0.85 -5.51 -4.96
CA GLY A 182 1.81 -6.58 -5.26
C GLY A 182 1.61 -7.83 -4.39
N GLU A 183 1.37 -7.66 -3.08
CA GLU A 183 1.02 -8.78 -2.21
C GLU A 183 -0.33 -9.40 -2.57
N VAL A 184 -1.37 -8.57 -2.78
CA VAL A 184 -2.71 -9.05 -3.17
C VAL A 184 -2.63 -9.91 -4.42
N LEU A 185 -1.92 -9.45 -5.44
CA LEU A 185 -1.81 -10.16 -6.71
C LEU A 185 -0.93 -11.42 -6.60
N SER A 186 0.03 -11.48 -5.68
CA SER A 186 0.88 -12.66 -5.47
C SER A 186 0.10 -13.90 -5.02
N GLY A 187 -0.95 -13.68 -4.23
CA GLY A 187 -1.86 -14.74 -3.77
C GLY A 187 -3.04 -15.03 -4.71
N ALA A 188 -3.16 -14.29 -5.82
CA ALA A 188 -4.37 -14.27 -6.65
C ALA A 188 -4.45 -15.40 -7.69
N GLY A 189 -3.41 -16.23 -7.82
CA GLY A 189 -3.38 -17.36 -8.77
C GLY A 189 -3.19 -16.96 -10.24
N ILE A 190 -2.74 -15.73 -10.52
CA ILE A 190 -2.43 -15.27 -11.88
C ILE A 190 -1.07 -15.83 -12.32
N GLN A 191 -1.07 -16.64 -13.38
CA GLN A 191 0.18 -17.20 -13.93
C GLN A 191 0.95 -16.18 -14.76
N GLY A 192 2.27 -16.10 -14.55
CA GLY A 192 3.17 -15.23 -15.31
C GLY A 192 2.95 -13.74 -15.05
N LEU A 193 2.38 -13.40 -13.90
CA LEU A 193 2.15 -12.02 -13.46
C LEU A 193 3.47 -11.27 -13.23
N ARG A 194 3.48 -9.99 -13.61
CA ARG A 194 4.46 -8.97 -13.23
C ARG A 194 3.73 -7.76 -12.66
N TYR A 195 4.18 -7.31 -11.51
CA TYR A 195 3.72 -6.12 -10.83
C TYR A 195 4.85 -5.08 -10.83
N ILE A 196 4.55 -3.87 -11.25
CA ILE A 196 5.49 -2.76 -11.29
C ILE A 196 4.87 -1.63 -10.46
N ASP A 197 5.54 -1.27 -9.38
CA ASP A 197 5.21 -0.11 -8.54
C ASP A 197 6.14 1.04 -8.92
N VAL A 198 5.57 2.20 -9.20
CA VAL A 198 6.29 3.43 -9.55
C VAL A 198 5.98 4.48 -8.49
N ASP A 199 6.96 4.83 -7.66
CA ASP A 199 6.74 5.75 -6.54
C ASP A 199 7.95 6.67 -6.29
N ILE A 200 7.79 7.62 -5.37
CA ILE A 200 8.87 8.49 -4.89
C ILE A 200 9.81 7.71 -3.94
N PRO A 201 11.08 8.13 -3.80
CA PRO A 201 12.11 7.29 -3.17
C PRO A 201 11.79 6.75 -1.76
N PRO A 202 11.30 7.54 -0.78
CA PRO A 202 11.02 6.97 0.55
C PRO A 202 9.91 5.93 0.55
N THR A 203 8.88 6.16 -0.26
CA THR A 203 7.73 5.26 -0.39
C THR A 203 8.12 4.01 -1.16
N GLY A 204 8.80 4.17 -2.30
CA GLY A 204 9.35 3.06 -3.07
C GLY A 204 10.32 2.19 -2.26
N PHE A 205 11.22 2.80 -1.48
CA PHE A 205 12.11 2.05 -0.59
C PHE A 205 11.34 1.21 0.46
N VAL A 206 10.22 1.73 0.96
CA VAL A 206 9.32 0.98 1.83
C VAL A 206 8.64 -0.17 1.08
N ALA A 207 8.21 0.04 -0.16
CA ALA A 207 7.65 -1.02 -1.00
C ALA A 207 8.67 -2.12 -1.32
N GLU A 208 9.91 -1.77 -1.61
CA GLU A 208 11.02 -2.72 -1.84
C GLU A 208 11.21 -3.65 -0.64
N TYR A 209 11.27 -3.06 0.56
CA TYR A 209 11.35 -3.81 1.81
C TYR A 209 10.12 -4.70 2.00
N TYR A 210 8.92 -4.12 1.89
CA TYR A 210 7.67 -4.82 2.13
C TYR A 210 7.50 -6.04 1.22
N LEU A 211 7.61 -5.81 -0.09
CA LEU A 211 7.50 -6.84 -1.10
C LEU A 211 8.62 -7.88 -0.97
N GLY A 212 9.84 -7.45 -0.62
CA GLY A 212 10.97 -8.36 -0.39
C GLY A 212 10.71 -9.34 0.75
N GLU A 213 10.13 -8.87 1.86
CA GLU A 213 9.77 -9.71 3.01
C GLU A 213 8.55 -10.60 2.73
N VAL A 214 7.59 -10.13 1.95
CA VAL A 214 6.36 -10.87 1.62
C VAL A 214 6.60 -11.95 0.54
N LEU A 215 7.32 -11.61 -0.52
CA LEU A 215 7.45 -12.42 -1.73
C LEU A 215 8.74 -13.25 -1.76
N GLY A 216 9.77 -12.79 -1.05
CA GLY A 216 11.15 -13.21 -1.18
C GLY A 216 11.96 -12.21 -2.01
N LYS A 217 13.16 -11.86 -1.53
CA LYS A 217 14.03 -10.83 -2.13
C LYS A 217 14.44 -11.13 -3.57
N ASP A 218 14.53 -12.41 -3.94
CA ASP A 218 14.84 -12.87 -5.30
C ASP A 218 13.72 -12.59 -6.32
N LYS A 219 12.51 -12.29 -5.84
CA LYS A 219 11.35 -11.98 -6.69
C LYS A 219 11.07 -10.50 -6.83
N VAL A 220 11.91 -9.64 -6.23
CA VAL A 220 11.70 -8.20 -6.17
C VAL A 220 12.92 -7.48 -6.76
N ALA A 221 12.71 -6.74 -7.84
CA ALA A 221 13.71 -5.77 -8.31
C ALA A 221 13.56 -4.46 -7.53
N THR A 222 14.65 -4.00 -6.95
CA THR A 222 14.75 -2.69 -6.26
C THR A 222 15.34 -1.62 -7.17
N TYR A 223 15.36 -0.39 -6.69
CA TYR A 223 16.01 0.74 -7.32
C TYR A 223 17.46 0.43 -7.72
N ALA A 224 18.26 -0.16 -6.83
CA ALA A 224 19.65 -0.51 -7.10
C ALA A 224 19.83 -1.41 -8.33
N HIS A 225 18.88 -2.33 -8.58
CA HIS A 225 18.91 -3.23 -9.73
C HIS A 225 18.68 -2.50 -11.06
N THR A 226 17.88 -1.43 -11.06
CA THR A 226 17.38 -0.76 -12.27
C THR A 226 17.98 0.63 -12.49
N ARG A 227 18.62 1.22 -11.46
CA ARG A 227 19.16 2.58 -11.41
C ARG A 227 19.96 2.98 -12.64
N ASN A 228 20.91 2.13 -13.04
CA ASN A 228 21.86 2.41 -14.12
C ASN A 228 21.40 1.87 -15.48
N GLN A 229 20.22 1.26 -15.56
CA GLN A 229 19.67 0.77 -16.81
C GLN A 229 19.12 1.94 -17.62
N SER A 230 19.53 2.06 -18.88
CA SER A 230 18.99 3.04 -19.84
C SER A 230 17.66 2.59 -20.46
N SER A 231 17.39 1.29 -20.42
CA SER A 231 16.18 0.64 -20.92
C SER A 231 15.86 -0.53 -20.01
N ILE A 232 14.60 -0.65 -19.57
CA ILE A 232 14.11 -1.65 -18.63
C ILE A 232 13.05 -2.49 -19.36
N PRO A 233 13.42 -3.66 -19.93
CA PRO A 233 12.46 -4.55 -20.59
C PRO A 233 11.51 -5.17 -19.57
N ILE A 234 10.21 -4.95 -19.72
CA ILE A 234 9.18 -5.46 -18.79
C ILE A 234 9.20 -6.99 -18.70
N ASP A 235 9.46 -7.67 -19.81
CA ASP A 235 9.50 -9.14 -19.86
C ASP A 235 10.68 -9.75 -19.07
N ALA A 236 11.74 -8.98 -18.84
CA ALA A 236 12.91 -9.37 -18.04
C ALA A 236 12.75 -9.07 -16.54
N LEU A 237 11.71 -8.33 -16.14
CA LEU A 237 11.48 -8.04 -14.73
C LEU A 237 11.02 -9.28 -13.97
N PRO A 238 11.40 -9.42 -12.68
CA PRO A 238 10.90 -10.48 -11.81
C PRO A 238 9.41 -10.25 -11.49
N PHE A 239 8.86 -11.02 -10.54
CA PHE A 239 7.46 -10.91 -10.18
C PHE A 239 7.05 -9.49 -9.78
N ALA A 240 7.81 -8.83 -8.90
CA ALA A 240 7.56 -7.46 -8.50
C ALA A 240 8.78 -6.58 -8.79
N SER A 241 8.56 -5.35 -9.22
CA SER A 241 9.62 -4.36 -9.42
C SER A 241 9.17 -3.04 -8.86
N VAL A 242 10.02 -2.41 -8.05
CA VAL A 242 9.78 -1.06 -7.56
C VAL A 242 10.72 -0.13 -8.30
N LEU A 243 10.15 0.90 -8.91
CA LEU A 243 10.84 1.88 -9.72
C LEU A 243 10.59 3.27 -9.14
N CYS A 244 11.59 4.13 -9.22
CA CYS A 244 11.39 5.54 -8.98
C CYS A 244 10.65 6.19 -10.14
N SER A 245 9.89 7.26 -9.88
CA SER A 245 9.01 7.93 -10.87
C SER A 245 9.67 8.21 -12.23
N TRP A 246 10.92 8.69 -12.25
CA TRP A 246 11.64 9.01 -13.50
C TRP A 246 12.10 7.78 -14.31
N GLN A 247 12.09 6.59 -13.72
CA GLN A 247 12.46 5.35 -14.41
C GLN A 247 11.34 4.83 -15.31
N ILE A 248 10.11 5.34 -15.18
CA ILE A 248 8.96 4.96 -16.01
C ILE A 248 9.25 5.14 -17.51
N GLU A 249 9.96 6.21 -17.88
CA GLU A 249 10.38 6.53 -19.25
C GLU A 249 11.35 5.51 -19.85
N ARG A 250 11.94 4.67 -19.01
CA ARG A 250 12.90 3.63 -19.42
C ARG A 250 12.21 2.29 -19.63
N LEU A 251 10.96 2.11 -19.20
CA LEU A 251 10.21 0.87 -19.40
C LEU A 251 9.97 0.60 -20.88
N ARG A 252 10.22 -0.64 -21.31
CA ARG A 252 9.96 -1.11 -22.67
C ARG A 252 9.15 -2.39 -22.63
N GLY A 253 8.00 -2.39 -23.30
CA GLY A 253 7.10 -3.55 -23.37
C GLY A 253 5.64 -3.14 -23.30
N LYS A 254 4.79 -4.10 -22.93
CA LYS A 254 3.34 -3.91 -22.82
C LYS A 254 2.89 -4.01 -21.37
N VAL A 255 2.07 -3.04 -20.96
CA VAL A 255 1.28 -3.06 -19.73
C VAL A 255 -0.14 -3.48 -20.08
N ASP A 256 -0.71 -4.41 -19.32
CA ASP A 256 -2.09 -4.87 -19.52
C ASP A 256 -3.08 -4.06 -18.67
N LEU A 257 -2.64 -3.65 -17.48
CA LEU A 257 -3.44 -2.87 -16.55
C LEU A 257 -2.60 -1.75 -15.94
N PHE A 258 -3.03 -0.51 -16.16
CA PHE A 258 -2.54 0.66 -15.47
C PHE A 258 -3.43 0.94 -14.25
N VAL A 259 -2.83 1.23 -13.11
CA VAL A 259 -3.53 1.41 -11.83
C VAL A 259 -3.09 2.69 -11.15
N ASN A 260 -4.08 3.44 -10.66
CA ASN A 260 -3.91 4.47 -9.65
C ASN A 260 -5.14 4.44 -8.74
N PHE A 261 -4.99 4.12 -7.46
CA PHE A 261 -6.12 4.03 -6.53
C PHE A 261 -6.28 5.28 -5.66
N ILE A 262 -5.20 6.05 -5.45
CA ILE A 262 -5.17 7.10 -4.43
C ILE A 262 -4.35 8.31 -4.90
N SER A 263 -3.13 8.10 -5.40
CA SER A 263 -2.14 9.20 -5.44
C SER A 263 -2.43 10.33 -6.42
N PHE A 264 -3.19 10.13 -7.51
CA PHE A 264 -3.44 11.20 -8.48
C PHE A 264 -4.24 12.37 -7.90
N GLN A 265 -5.06 12.14 -6.87
CA GLN A 265 -5.79 13.21 -6.20
C GLN A 265 -4.89 14.12 -5.34
N GLU A 266 -3.66 13.68 -5.08
CA GLU A 266 -2.65 14.35 -4.24
C GLU A 266 -1.52 14.97 -5.09
N MET A 267 -1.66 14.93 -6.41
CA MET A 267 -0.72 15.49 -7.38
C MET A 267 -1.33 16.70 -8.08
N GLU A 268 -0.51 17.69 -8.37
CA GLU A 268 -0.92 18.90 -9.07
C GLU A 268 -1.28 18.57 -10.52
N PRO A 269 -2.30 19.23 -11.11
CA PRO A 269 -2.80 18.91 -12.44
C PRO A 269 -1.70 18.83 -13.52
N HIS A 270 -0.74 19.76 -13.51
CA HIS A 270 0.35 19.79 -14.50
C HIS A 270 1.31 18.60 -14.46
N VAL A 271 1.21 17.72 -13.45
CA VAL A 271 2.01 16.50 -13.32
C VAL A 271 1.26 15.29 -13.92
N VAL A 272 -0.08 15.32 -13.93
CA VAL A 272 -0.92 14.15 -14.26
C VAL A 272 -1.83 14.35 -15.47
N GLU A 273 -2.05 15.59 -15.93
CA GLU A 273 -2.81 15.98 -17.13
C GLU A 273 -1.89 16.24 -18.33
#